data_AF-I3E6T5-F1
#
_entry.id   AF-I3E6T5-F1
#
_cell.length_a   1.000
_cell.length_b   1.000
_cell.length_c   1.000
_cell.angle_alpha   90.00
_cell.angle_beta   90.00
_cell.angle_gamma   90.00
#
_symmetry.space_group_name_H-M   'P 1'
#
loop_
_entity.id
_entity.type
_entity.pdbx_description
1 polymer ?
#
loop_
_entity_poly.entity_id
_entity_poly.type
_entity_poly.pdbx_seq_one_letter_code
_entity_poly.pdbx_strand_id
1 'polypeptide(L)'
;MNMLYYLKLKKLYQQEEWKEVLKGIVERFEKQQYQSFVYEKILIEEILVVQLLEYCKRNNSRIADLYQYFIKDFFDEVNTLFVNYIKQSAEEAANRRQYKNVCSMIKTFKKACGKTNVHRLIEDLKQQNKRRPAFLDELRKIK
;
A
#
# COMPACT_ATOMS: atom_id res chain seq x y z
N MET A 1 6.80 -19.11 -9.75
CA MET A 1 5.88 -19.79 -8.81
C MET A 1 4.53 -19.08 -8.84
N ASN A 2 3.41 -19.81 -8.83
CA ASN A 2 2.05 -19.25 -8.68
C ASN A 2 1.39 -19.75 -7.38
N MET A 3 0.23 -19.21 -7.01
CA MET A 3 -0.43 -19.58 -5.75
C MET A 3 -0.90 -21.04 -5.70
N LEU A 4 -1.36 -21.60 -6.81
CA LEU A 4 -1.78 -23.01 -6.84
C LEU A 4 -0.60 -23.94 -6.53
N TYR A 5 0.56 -23.67 -7.10
CA TYR A 5 1.79 -24.41 -6.82
C TYR A 5 2.23 -24.24 -5.36
N TYR A 6 2.19 -23.00 -4.85
CA TYR A 6 2.55 -22.71 -3.47
C TYR A 6 1.70 -23.50 -2.45
N LEU A 7 0.38 -23.51 -2.64
CA LEU A 7 -0.53 -24.25 -1.76
C LEU A 7 -0.33 -25.77 -1.84
N LYS A 8 0.02 -26.30 -3.02
CA LYS A 8 0.40 -27.71 -3.16
C LYS A 8 1.69 -28.01 -2.41
N LEU A 9 2.70 -27.16 -2.53
CA LEU A 9 3.96 -27.29 -1.81
C LEU A 9 3.75 -27.28 -0.30
N LYS A 10 2.98 -26.31 0.23
CA LYS A 10 2.65 -26.21 1.66
C LYS A 10 2.06 -27.50 2.24
N LYS A 11 1.18 -28.17 1.48
CA LYS A 11 0.53 -29.42 1.91
C LYS A 11 1.49 -30.62 2.03
N LEU A 12 2.71 -30.52 1.50
CA LEU A 12 3.71 -31.60 1.57
C LEU A 12 4.54 -31.59 2.85
N TYR A 13 4.42 -30.55 3.68
CA TYR A 13 5.21 -30.38 4.90
C TYR A 13 4.31 -30.41 6.13
N GLN A 14 4.87 -30.92 7.23
CA GLN A 14 4.27 -30.72 8.56
C GLN A 14 4.49 -29.27 9.02
N GLN A 15 3.73 -28.83 10.03
CA GLN A 15 3.73 -27.43 10.47
C GLN A 15 5.11 -26.97 10.96
N GLU A 16 5.85 -27.84 11.64
CA GLU A 16 7.17 -27.57 12.19
C GLU A 16 8.20 -27.40 11.07
N GLU A 17 8.18 -28.28 10.08
CA GLU A 17 9.06 -28.25 8.91
C GLU A 17 8.74 -27.07 7.98
N TRP A 18 7.45 -26.71 7.89
CA TRP A 18 6.99 -25.64 7.02
C TRP A 18 7.60 -24.28 7.38
N LYS A 19 7.89 -24.02 8.66
CA LYS A 19 8.46 -22.73 9.11
C LYS A 19 9.79 -22.42 8.42
N GLU A 20 10.69 -23.41 8.34
CA GLU A 20 11.99 -23.24 7.69
C GLU A 20 11.86 -23.15 6.17
N VAL A 21 10.96 -23.94 5.57
CA VAL A 21 10.67 -23.86 4.14
C VAL A 21 10.10 -22.50 3.75
N LEU A 22 9.13 -22.00 4.52
CA LEU A 22 8.51 -20.69 4.36
C LEU A 22 9.56 -19.59 4.46
N LYS A 23 10.42 -19.63 5.49
CA LYS A 23 11.51 -18.67 5.65
C LYS A 23 12.39 -18.61 4.41
N GLY A 24 12.83 -19.76 3.89
CA GLY A 24 13.62 -19.82 2.66
C GLY A 24 12.87 -19.33 1.41
N ILE A 25 11.55 -19.49 1.34
CA ILE A 25 10.73 -18.90 0.27
C ILE A 25 10.69 -17.37 0.38
N VAL A 26 10.43 -16.84 1.58
CA VAL A 26 10.34 -15.41 1.85
C VAL A 26 11.67 -14.72 1.53
N GLU A 27 12.78 -15.22 2.06
CA GLU A 27 14.12 -14.67 1.81
C GLU A 27 14.46 -14.62 0.31
N ARG A 28 14.04 -15.64 -0.45
CA ARG A 28 14.24 -15.65 -1.92
C ARG A 28 13.47 -14.56 -2.62
N PHE A 29 12.23 -14.27 -2.21
CA PHE A 29 11.46 -13.17 -2.78
C PHE A 29 11.99 -11.80 -2.36
N GLU A 30 12.45 -11.63 -1.12
CA GLU A 30 12.97 -10.36 -0.62
C GLU A 30 14.25 -9.89 -1.32
N LYS A 31 15.06 -10.86 -1.79
CA LYS A 31 16.28 -10.64 -2.58
C LYS A 31 16.00 -10.27 -4.04
N GLN A 32 14.76 -10.39 -4.52
CA GLN A 32 14.42 -10.03 -5.91
C GLN A 32 14.32 -8.51 -6.05
N GLN A 33 14.84 -7.99 -7.17
CA GLN A 33 14.69 -6.58 -7.53
C GLN A 33 13.21 -6.19 -7.70
N TYR A 34 12.41 -7.08 -8.30
CA TYR A 34 10.97 -6.90 -8.50
C TYR A 34 10.20 -7.95 -7.71
N GLN A 35 9.41 -7.51 -6.74
CA GLN A 35 8.63 -8.40 -5.90
C GLN A 35 7.31 -8.78 -6.59
N SER A 36 7.14 -10.08 -6.86
CA SER A 36 5.96 -10.61 -7.55
C SER A 36 4.67 -10.42 -6.75
N PHE A 37 3.53 -10.30 -7.44
CA PHE A 37 2.19 -10.37 -6.83
C PHE A 37 1.95 -11.68 -6.06
N VAL A 38 2.62 -12.76 -6.44
CA VAL A 38 2.55 -14.04 -5.73
C VAL A 38 3.16 -13.93 -4.34
N TYR A 39 4.21 -13.13 -4.18
CA TYR A 39 4.82 -12.89 -2.88
C TYR A 39 3.85 -12.17 -1.93
N GLU A 40 3.16 -11.12 -2.40
CA GLU A 40 2.11 -10.46 -1.62
C GLU A 40 1.07 -11.47 -1.10
N LYS A 41 0.59 -12.38 -1.97
CA LYS A 41 -0.39 -13.39 -1.58
C LYS A 41 0.14 -14.38 -0.56
N ILE A 42 1.40 -14.76 -0.66
CA ILE A 42 2.07 -15.61 0.34
C ILE A 42 2.13 -14.90 1.70
N LEU A 43 2.50 -13.62 1.72
CA LEU A 43 2.58 -12.85 2.96
C LEU A 43 1.22 -12.72 3.66
N ILE A 44 0.13 -12.54 2.88
CA ILE A 44 -1.24 -12.50 3.41
C ILE A 44 -1.66 -13.89 3.94
N GLU A 45 -1.44 -14.95 3.16
CA GLU A 45 -1.81 -16.34 3.51
C GLU A 45 -1.14 -16.79 4.82
N GLU A 46 0.12 -16.40 5.02
CA GLU A 46 0.91 -16.79 6.19
C GLU A 46 0.88 -15.75 7.33
N ILE A 47 0.09 -14.67 7.18
CA ILE A 47 -0.08 -13.59 8.17
C ILE A 47 1.29 -12.98 8.57
N LEU A 48 2.16 -12.80 7.58
CA LEU A 48 3.50 -12.22 7.76
C LEU A 48 3.42 -10.68 7.69
N VAL A 49 2.86 -10.10 8.74
CA VAL A 49 2.49 -8.68 8.83
C VAL A 49 3.68 -7.74 8.60
N VAL A 50 4.82 -8.00 9.24
CA VAL A 50 6.02 -7.14 9.13
C VAL A 50 6.57 -7.16 7.71
N GLN A 51 6.67 -8.34 7.09
CA GLN A 51 7.13 -8.50 5.72
C GLN A 51 6.13 -7.89 4.73
N LEU A 52 4.83 -7.95 5.00
CA LEU A 52 3.80 -7.31 4.17
C LEU A 52 3.92 -5.79 4.19
N LEU A 53 4.26 -5.21 5.35
CA LEU A 53 4.57 -3.78 5.46
C LEU A 53 5.82 -3.41 4.66
N GLU A 54 6.91 -4.18 4.75
CA GLU A 54 8.12 -3.96 3.96
C GLU A 54 7.89 -4.10 2.45
N TYR A 55 7.09 -5.08 2.04
CA TYR A 55 6.62 -5.21 0.67
C TYR A 55 5.86 -3.96 0.22
N CYS A 56 4.97 -3.43 1.07
CA CYS A 56 4.21 -2.22 0.77
C CYS A 56 5.08 -0.97 0.68
N LYS A 57 6.15 -0.86 1.49
CA LYS A 57 7.14 0.25 1.41
C LYS A 57 7.87 0.29 0.06
N ARG A 58 8.14 -0.87 -0.53
CA ARG A 58 8.74 -0.98 -1.88
C ARG A 58 7.72 -0.76 -3.00
N ASN A 59 6.44 -1.01 -2.71
CA ASN A 59 5.34 -0.94 -3.65
C ASN A 59 4.23 -0.03 -3.11
N ASN A 60 4.52 1.26 -2.96
CA ASN A 60 3.63 2.24 -2.33
C ASN A 60 2.19 2.21 -2.89
N SER A 61 2.02 1.85 -4.17
CA SER A 61 0.71 1.73 -4.81
C SER A 61 -0.22 0.69 -4.19
N ARG A 62 0.34 -0.28 -3.46
CA ARG A 62 -0.40 -1.36 -2.80
C ARG A 62 -1.01 -0.94 -1.47
N ILE A 63 -0.63 0.21 -0.90
CA ILE A 63 -1.09 0.64 0.43
C ILE A 63 -2.61 0.71 0.53
N ALA A 64 -3.29 1.14 -0.55
CA ALA A 64 -4.75 1.24 -0.59
C ALA A 64 -5.46 -0.11 -0.42
N ASP A 65 -4.80 -1.21 -0.82
CA ASP A 65 -5.33 -2.57 -0.75
C ASP A 65 -4.88 -3.31 0.51
N LEU A 66 -3.69 -2.98 1.04
CA LEU A 66 -3.02 -3.78 2.06
C LEU A 66 -3.10 -3.21 3.48
N TYR A 67 -3.38 -1.90 3.65
CA TYR A 67 -3.30 -1.26 4.98
C TYR A 67 -4.14 -1.97 6.07
N GLN A 68 -5.26 -2.58 5.70
CA GLN A 68 -6.17 -3.24 6.64
C GLN A 68 -5.53 -4.40 7.41
N TYR A 69 -4.48 -5.02 6.87
CA TYR A 69 -3.80 -6.15 7.50
C TYR A 69 -2.86 -5.72 8.64
N PHE A 70 -2.44 -4.46 8.67
CA PHE A 70 -1.38 -4.00 9.58
C PHE A 70 -1.63 -2.64 10.24
N ILE A 71 -2.72 -1.95 9.90
CA ILE A 71 -3.02 -0.62 10.46
C ILE A 71 -3.18 -0.60 11.98
N LYS A 72 -3.63 -1.70 12.60
CA LYS A 72 -3.83 -1.76 14.05
C LYS A 72 -2.53 -1.59 14.82
N ASP A 73 -1.45 -2.19 14.31
CA ASP A 73 -0.16 -2.24 14.98
C ASP A 73 0.86 -1.24 14.38
N PHE A 74 0.62 -0.78 13.15
CA PHE A 74 1.53 0.07 12.37
C PHE A 74 0.82 1.31 11.79
N PHE A 75 0.07 2.02 12.64
CA PHE A 75 -0.73 3.18 12.20
C PHE A 75 0.12 4.29 11.58
N ASP A 76 1.24 4.64 12.21
CA ASP A 76 2.09 5.75 11.77
C ASP A 76 2.78 5.45 10.43
N GLU A 77 3.19 4.19 10.22
CA GLU A 77 3.73 3.72 8.95
C GLU A 77 2.67 3.72 7.85
N VAL A 78 1.45 3.26 8.15
CA VAL A 78 0.32 3.34 7.20
C VAL A 78 0.06 4.79 6.81
N ASN A 79 -0.01 5.70 7.78
CA ASN A 79 -0.22 7.11 7.55
C ASN A 79 0.87 7.70 6.64
N THR A 80 2.13 7.39 6.94
CA THR A 80 3.30 7.84 6.16
C THR A 80 3.25 7.30 4.72
N LEU A 81 2.95 6.01 4.55
CA LEU A 81 2.86 5.37 3.23
C LEU A 81 1.75 5.98 2.36
N PHE A 82 0.57 6.21 2.93
CA PHE A 82 -0.52 6.89 2.22
C PHE A 82 -0.12 8.30 1.80
N VAL A 83 0.47 9.09 2.71
CA VAL A 83 0.89 10.46 2.41
C VAL A 83 1.91 10.48 1.27
N ASN A 84 2.93 9.61 1.33
CA ASN A 84 3.95 9.52 0.30
C ASN A 84 3.34 9.13 -1.05
N TYR A 85 2.51 8.09 -1.08
CA TYR A 85 1.89 7.61 -2.30
C TYR A 85 0.94 8.66 -2.93
N ILE A 86 0.16 9.37 -2.12
CA ILE A 86 -0.73 10.44 -2.57
C ILE A 86 0.07 11.62 -3.12
N LYS A 87 1.15 12.05 -2.44
CA LYS A 87 2.01 13.15 -2.90
C LYS A 87 2.67 12.82 -4.23
N GLN A 88 3.26 11.63 -4.35
CA GLN A 88 3.82 11.14 -5.60
C GLN A 88 2.77 11.11 -6.73
N SER A 89 1.60 10.54 -6.47
CA SER A 89 0.52 10.46 -7.47
C SER A 89 -0.02 11.84 -7.86
N ALA A 90 -0.02 12.80 -6.94
CA ALA A 90 -0.42 14.18 -7.21
C ALA A 90 0.62 14.92 -8.07
N GLU A 91 1.91 14.66 -7.84
CA GLU A 91 3.01 15.22 -8.63
C GLU A 91 2.93 14.75 -10.09
N GLU A 92 2.77 13.44 -10.29
CA GLU A 92 2.64 12.77 -11.60
C GLU A 92 1.33 13.09 -12.34
N ALA A 93 0.29 13.54 -11.63
CA ALA A 93 -1.00 13.84 -12.22
C ALA A 93 -0.97 15.12 -13.09
N ALA A 94 -1.28 14.96 -14.37
CA ALA A 94 -1.32 16.01 -15.38
C ALA A 94 -2.73 16.30 -15.92
N ASN A 95 -3.71 15.43 -15.65
CA ASN A 95 -5.06 15.58 -16.19
C ASN A 95 -6.16 15.28 -15.17
N ARG A 96 -7.39 15.65 -15.54
CA ARG A 96 -8.56 15.54 -14.66
C ARG A 96 -8.89 14.10 -14.23
N ARG A 97 -8.60 13.11 -15.09
CA ARG A 97 -8.77 11.70 -14.73
C ARG A 97 -7.80 11.31 -13.62
N GLN A 98 -6.53 11.68 -13.75
CA GLN A 98 -5.51 11.43 -12.73
C GLN A 98 -5.82 12.18 -11.42
N TYR A 99 -6.28 13.43 -11.47
CA TYR A 99 -6.72 14.16 -10.27
C TYR A 99 -7.85 13.45 -9.51
N LYS A 100 -8.81 12.87 -10.24
CA LYS A 100 -9.87 12.07 -9.61
C LYS A 100 -9.31 10.81 -8.95
N ASN A 101 -8.30 10.17 -9.55
CA ASN A 101 -7.63 9.01 -8.93
C ASN A 101 -6.96 9.41 -7.61
N VAL A 102 -6.22 10.52 -7.59
CA VAL A 102 -5.62 11.07 -6.37
C VAL A 102 -6.69 11.35 -5.31
N CYS A 103 -7.81 11.96 -5.69
CA CYS A 103 -8.92 12.21 -4.78
C CYS A 103 -9.55 10.91 -4.25
N SER A 104 -9.60 9.84 -5.05
CA SER A 104 -10.04 8.51 -4.60
C SER A 104 -9.09 7.94 -3.55
N MET A 105 -7.79 8.09 -3.75
CA MET A 105 -6.76 7.67 -2.77
C MET A 105 -6.89 8.44 -1.46
N ILE A 106 -7.14 9.76 -1.51
CA ILE A 106 -7.40 10.59 -0.32
C ILE A 106 -8.64 10.11 0.43
N LYS A 107 -9.70 9.67 -0.27
CA LYS A 107 -10.89 9.09 0.39
C LYS A 107 -10.58 7.77 1.09
N THR A 108 -9.74 6.91 0.52
CA THR A 108 -9.27 5.68 1.19
C THR A 108 -8.41 6.03 2.40
N PHE A 109 -7.48 6.98 2.27
CA PHE A 109 -6.68 7.49 3.38
C PHE A 109 -7.55 8.06 4.51
N LYS A 110 -8.66 8.74 4.19
CA LYS A 110 -9.64 9.19 5.18
C LYS A 110 -10.24 8.07 6.01
N LYS A 111 -10.56 6.94 5.37
CA LYS A 111 -11.11 5.76 6.03
C LYS A 111 -10.06 5.10 6.94
N ALA A 112 -8.81 5.08 6.50
CA ALA A 112 -7.70 4.48 7.24
C ALA A 112 -7.25 5.35 8.42
N CYS A 113 -6.88 6.61 8.17
CA CYS A 113 -6.15 7.45 9.11
C CYS A 113 -6.97 8.63 9.67
N GLY A 114 -8.26 8.71 9.34
CA GLY A 114 -9.17 9.69 9.91
C GLY A 114 -9.13 11.09 9.28
N LYS A 115 -10.06 11.94 9.72
CA LYS A 115 -10.33 13.24 9.09
C LYS A 115 -9.20 14.26 9.31
N THR A 116 -8.60 14.28 10.49
CA THR A 116 -7.56 15.24 10.86
C THR A 116 -6.33 15.11 9.96
N ASN A 117 -5.87 13.87 9.74
CA ASN A 117 -4.73 13.57 8.87
C ASN A 117 -4.99 13.95 7.41
N VAL A 118 -6.21 13.68 6.92
CA VAL A 118 -6.63 14.09 5.57
C VAL A 118 -6.68 15.60 5.41
N HIS A 119 -7.19 16.33 6.40
CA HIS A 119 -7.29 17.78 6.31
C HIS A 119 -5.90 18.41 6.13
N ARG A 120 -4.92 17.98 6.95
CA ARG A 120 -3.53 18.41 6.82
C ARG A 120 -2.97 18.11 5.43
N LEU A 121 -3.16 16.89 4.92
CA LEU A 121 -2.67 16.51 3.60
C LEU A 121 -3.32 17.34 2.47
N ILE A 122 -4.63 17.61 2.55
CA ILE A 122 -5.32 18.43 1.54
C ILE A 122 -4.78 19.86 1.52
N GLU A 123 -4.51 20.46 2.67
CA GLU A 123 -3.94 21.80 2.73
C GLU A 123 -2.52 21.84 2.16
N ASP A 124 -1.67 20.85 2.48
CA ASP A 124 -0.34 20.69 1.86
C ASP A 124 -0.45 20.61 0.33
N LEU A 125 -1.34 19.76 -0.18
CA LEU A 125 -1.53 19.56 -1.63
C LEU A 125 -2.03 20.84 -2.30
N LYS A 126 -2.97 21.57 -1.69
CA LYS A 126 -3.46 22.85 -2.22
C LYS A 126 -2.33 23.88 -2.32
N GLN A 127 -1.47 23.95 -1.29
CA GLN A 127 -0.34 24.88 -1.27
C GLN A 127 0.70 24.56 -2.35
N GLN A 128 0.99 23.28 -2.58
CA GLN A 128 1.95 22.85 -3.60
C GLN A 128 1.39 22.97 -5.03
N ASN A 129 0.08 22.87 -5.20
CA ASN A 129 -0.59 22.82 -6.50
C ASN A 129 -1.38 24.10 -6.83
N LYS A 130 -0.99 25.27 -6.31
CA LYS A 130 -1.67 26.57 -6.52
C LYS A 130 -1.92 26.93 -8.00
N ARG A 131 -1.05 26.46 -8.90
CA ARG A 131 -1.12 26.71 -10.35
C ARG A 131 -1.96 25.67 -11.12
N ARG A 132 -2.62 24.73 -10.43
CA ARG A 132 -3.43 23.66 -11.02
C ARG A 132 -4.90 23.82 -10.60
N PRO A 133 -5.65 24.81 -11.12
CA PRO A 133 -7.01 25.14 -10.65
C PRO A 133 -7.98 23.96 -10.75
N ALA A 134 -7.91 23.17 -11.84
CA ALA A 134 -8.73 21.98 -11.98
C ALA A 134 -8.47 20.92 -10.89
N PHE A 135 -7.22 20.81 -10.41
CA PHE A 135 -6.91 19.90 -9.30
C PHE A 135 -7.46 20.44 -7.98
N LEU A 136 -7.29 21.74 -7.72
CA LEU A 136 -7.86 22.40 -6.53
C LEU A 136 -9.38 22.23 -6.46
N ASP A 137 -10.08 22.31 -7.58
CA ASP A 137 -11.52 22.07 -7.65
C ASP A 137 -11.91 20.63 -7.32
N GLU A 138 -11.12 19.63 -7.74
CA GLU A 138 -11.36 18.25 -7.32
C GLU A 138 -11.08 18.05 -5.82
N LEU A 139 -10.01 18.65 -5.27
CA LEU A 139 -9.70 18.59 -3.84
C LEU A 139 -10.80 19.21 -2.96
N ARG A 140 -11.40 20.33 -3.39
CA ARG A 140 -12.50 21.01 -2.67
C ARG A 140 -13.75 20.14 -2.50
N LYS A 141 -13.94 19.12 -3.33
CA LYS A 141 -15.09 18.21 -3.26
C LYS A 141 -14.94 17.15 -2.18
N ILE A 142 -13.76 17.03 -1.58
CA ILE A 142 -13.50 16.08 -0.50
C ILE A 142 -13.99 16.69 0.81
N LYS A 143 -15.17 16.23 1.27
CA LYS A 143 -15.69 16.46 2.63
C LYS A 143 -15.09 15.45 3.59
#